data_AF-A0A428SHS7-F1
#
_entry.id   AF-A0A428SHS7-F1
#
_cell.length_a   1.000
_cell.length_b   1.000
_cell.length_c   1.000
_cell.angle_alpha   90.00
_cell.angle_beta   90.00
_cell.angle_gamma   90.00
#
_symmetry.space_group_name_H-M   'P 1'
#
loop_
_entity.id
_entity.type
_entity.pdbx_description
1 polymer ?
#
loop_
_entity_poly.entity_id
_entity_poly.type
_entity_poly.pdbx_seq_one_letter_code
_entity_poly.pdbx_strand_id
1 'polypeptide(L)'
;MLPAYTEESIDILLDGTWTTRKYILTDERFKEEFDNATIHTRAWVMQERYMSPRALYFGHRQLFWECREAEAAETNPFGIILGQPGLKSRYEDVRDYVGKKSLAGTCGGEPGPVEFYHLVNEYSKCAPNLSFHSDKLIAFSAILKHYSTVHDEEMVAGMRRRCLEDDLGRFVEVGYD
;
A
#
# COMPACT_ATOMS: atom_id res chain seq x y z
N MET A 1 -2.27 -29.25 -14.05
CA MET A 1 -2.03 -27.97 -13.36
C MET A 1 -0.55 -27.92 -13.08
N LEU A 2 0.22 -27.03 -13.73
CA LEU A 2 1.63 -26.85 -13.39
C LEU A 2 1.72 -26.24 -11.99
N PRO A 3 2.76 -26.53 -11.20
CA PRO A 3 2.93 -25.89 -9.90
C PRO A 3 3.07 -24.38 -10.09
N ALA A 4 2.42 -23.60 -9.22
CA ALA A 4 2.38 -22.15 -9.34
C ALA A 4 3.75 -21.49 -9.13
N TYR A 5 4.67 -22.17 -8.44
CA TYR A 5 6.08 -21.81 -8.30
C TYR A 5 6.96 -23.03 -8.53
N THR A 6 8.22 -22.80 -8.92
CA THR A 6 9.19 -23.88 -9.11
C THR A 6 10.19 -23.87 -7.96
N GLU A 7 10.23 -24.98 -7.20
CA GLU A 7 11.26 -25.24 -6.20
C GLU A 7 12.36 -26.08 -6.86
N GLU A 8 13.58 -25.54 -6.92
CA GLU A 8 14.74 -26.21 -7.49
C GLU A 8 15.76 -26.52 -6.39
N SER A 9 16.26 -27.75 -6.37
CA SER A 9 17.39 -28.12 -5.50
C SER A 9 18.67 -27.95 -6.29
N ILE A 10 19.56 -27.09 -5.82
CA ILE A 10 20.85 -26.83 -6.43
C ILE A 10 21.93 -27.29 -5.46
N ASP A 11 22.80 -28.18 -5.92
CA ASP A 11 24.00 -28.56 -5.20
C ASP A 11 25.07 -27.50 -5.40
N ILE A 12 25.49 -26.88 -4.31
CA ILE A 12 26.54 -25.86 -4.31
C ILE A 12 27.72 -26.33 -3.47
N LEU A 13 28.93 -26.10 -4.01
CA LEU A 13 30.18 -26.36 -3.30
C LEU A 13 30.57 -25.10 -2.52
N LEU A 14 30.49 -25.18 -1.19
CA LEU A 14 30.93 -24.13 -0.26
C LEU A 14 32.03 -24.70 0.63
N ASP A 15 33.20 -24.05 0.65
CA ASP A 15 34.35 -24.44 1.48
C ASP A 15 34.76 -25.92 1.34
N GLY A 16 34.68 -26.47 0.12
CA GLY A 16 35.04 -27.87 -0.16
C GLY A 16 33.97 -28.89 0.25
N THR A 17 32.81 -28.47 0.76
CA THR A 17 31.69 -29.33 1.13
C THR A 17 30.50 -29.11 0.21
N TRP A 18 29.95 -30.19 -0.36
CA TRP A 18 28.72 -30.13 -1.13
C TRP A 18 27.52 -29.91 -0.21
N THR A 19 26.77 -28.84 -0.47
CA THR A 19 25.54 -28.53 0.25
C THR A 19 24.40 -28.42 -0.76
N THR A 20 23.34 -29.20 -0.59
CA THR A 20 22.10 -29.02 -1.35
C THR A 20 21.33 -27.85 -0.76
N ARG A 21 21.07 -26.83 -1.56
CA ARG A 21 20.18 -25.73 -1.19
C ARG A 21 18.95 -25.72 -2.07
N LYS A 22 17.81 -25.43 -1.45
CA LYS A 22 16.55 -25.27 -2.16
C LYS A 22 16.34 -23.81 -2.49
N TYR A 23 16.05 -23.54 -3.75
CA TYR A 23 15.77 -22.23 -4.29
C TYR A 23 14.35 -22.21 -4.83
N ILE A 24 13.71 -21.06 -4.69
CA ILE A 24 12.40 -20.80 -5.28
C ILE A 24 12.64 -19.78 -6.37
N LEU A 25 12.31 -20.15 -7.60
CA LEU A 25 12.37 -19.22 -8.73
C LEU A 25 11.08 -18.41 -8.74
N THR A 26 11.17 -17.15 -8.33
CA THR A 26 10.05 -16.22 -8.29
C THR A 26 10.09 -15.26 -9.47
N ASP A 27 8.96 -15.03 -10.15
CA ASP A 27 8.84 -13.98 -11.15
C ASP A 27 8.70 -12.62 -10.44
N GLU A 28 9.78 -11.82 -10.39
CA GLU A 28 9.77 -10.51 -9.72
C GLU A 28 8.79 -9.49 -10.33
N ARG A 29 8.30 -9.73 -11.56
CA ARG A 29 7.34 -8.83 -12.24
C ARG A 29 5.93 -8.89 -11.65
N PHE A 30 5.68 -9.80 -10.71
CA PHE A 30 4.37 -9.95 -10.07
C PHE A 30 3.87 -8.64 -9.45
N LYS A 31 4.78 -7.81 -8.93
CA LYS A 31 4.45 -6.52 -8.31
C LYS A 31 3.99 -5.49 -9.34
N GLU A 32 4.59 -5.48 -10.53
CA GLU A 32 4.16 -4.63 -11.64
C GLU A 32 2.80 -5.07 -12.19
N GLU A 33 2.56 -6.38 -12.31
CA GLU A 33 1.26 -6.91 -12.73
C GLU A 33 0.16 -6.47 -11.76
N PHE A 34 0.44 -6.55 -10.46
CA PHE A 34 -0.48 -6.08 -9.44
C PHE A 34 -0.70 -4.57 -9.51
N ASP A 35 0.35 -3.76 -9.45
CA ASP A 35 0.24 -2.29 -9.40
C ASP A 35 -0.48 -1.70 -10.62
N ASN A 36 -0.27 -2.30 -11.80
CA ASN A 36 -0.88 -1.85 -13.05
C ASN A 36 -2.30 -2.42 -13.29
N ALA A 37 -2.85 -3.20 -12.36
CA ALA A 37 -4.17 -3.77 -12.50
C ALA A 37 -5.22 -2.64 -12.61
N THR A 38 -6.01 -2.66 -13.69
CA THR A 38 -7.01 -1.62 -14.01
C THR A 38 -8.00 -1.38 -12.87
N ILE A 39 -8.28 -2.41 -12.06
CA ILE A 39 -9.16 -2.31 -10.89
C ILE A 39 -8.66 -1.29 -9.87
N HIS A 40 -7.34 -1.08 -9.71
CA HIS A 40 -6.77 -0.11 -8.77
C HIS A 40 -7.01 1.35 -9.19
N THR A 41 -7.45 1.60 -10.42
CA THR A 41 -7.84 2.94 -10.86
C THR A 41 -9.20 3.39 -10.30
N ARG A 42 -9.97 2.48 -9.67
CA ARG A 42 -11.29 2.79 -9.11
C ARG A 42 -11.16 3.23 -7.65
N ALA A 43 -11.75 4.37 -7.30
CA ALA A 43 -11.58 4.98 -5.98
C ALA A 43 -12.05 4.08 -4.82
N TRP A 44 -13.17 3.36 -4.99
CA TRP A 44 -13.68 2.44 -3.97
C TRP A 44 -12.72 1.27 -3.70
N VAL A 45 -11.91 0.86 -4.69
CA VAL A 45 -10.92 -0.21 -4.51
C VAL A 45 -9.81 0.27 -3.60
N MET A 46 -9.33 1.50 -3.76
CA MET A 46 -8.36 2.08 -2.82
C MET A 46 -8.94 2.08 -1.39
N GLN A 47 -10.22 2.46 -1.22
CA GLN A 47 -10.89 2.44 0.07
C GLN A 47 -10.94 1.03 0.69
N GLU A 48 -11.35 0.02 -0.09
CA GLU A 48 -11.41 -1.37 0.38
C GLU A 48 -10.03 -1.91 0.74
N ARG A 49 -9.01 -1.64 -0.08
CA ARG A 49 -7.63 -2.07 0.16
C ARG A 49 -7.05 -1.46 1.43
N TYR A 50 -7.28 -0.16 1.62
CA TYR A 50 -6.80 0.59 2.78
C TYR A 50 -7.45 0.13 4.08
N MET A 51 -8.75 -0.18 4.06
CA MET A 51 -9.49 -0.51 5.29
C MET A 51 -9.50 -2.01 5.62
N SER A 52 -9.28 -2.88 4.65
CA SER A 52 -9.31 -4.33 4.88
C SER A 52 -8.02 -4.77 5.58
N PRO A 53 -8.05 -5.58 6.65
CA PRO A 53 -6.82 -6.11 7.27
C PRO A 53 -6.13 -7.18 6.41
N ARG A 54 -6.89 -7.89 5.57
CA ARG A 54 -6.40 -8.94 4.66
C ARG A 54 -7.15 -8.83 3.33
N ALA A 55 -6.44 -9.04 2.23
CA ALA A 55 -7.04 -9.03 0.90
C ALA A 55 -6.47 -10.19 0.06
N LEU A 56 -7.34 -10.77 -0.74
CA LEU A 56 -6.99 -11.73 -1.78
C LEU A 56 -7.41 -11.13 -3.11
N TYR A 57 -6.48 -11.02 -4.04
CA TYR A 57 -6.67 -10.43 -5.35
C TYR A 57 -6.63 -11.50 -6.42
N PHE A 58 -7.60 -11.44 -7.32
CA PHE A 58 -7.65 -12.27 -8.51
C PHE A 58 -6.97 -11.50 -9.64
N GLY A 59 -5.67 -11.75 -9.82
CA GLY A 59 -4.90 -11.23 -10.93
C GLY A 59 -5.24 -11.92 -12.24
N HIS A 60 -4.70 -11.42 -13.34
CA HIS A 60 -4.90 -12.03 -14.65
C HIS A 60 -4.22 -13.39 -14.75
N ARG A 61 -3.02 -13.53 -14.16
CA ARG A 61 -2.21 -14.76 -14.25
C ARG A 61 -2.15 -15.57 -12.96
N GLN A 62 -2.38 -14.93 -11.83
CA GLN A 62 -2.22 -15.55 -10.51
C GLN A 62 -3.04 -14.85 -9.43
N LEU A 63 -3.18 -15.51 -8.29
CA LEU A 63 -3.68 -14.89 -7.07
C LEU A 63 -2.57 -14.15 -6.33
N PHE A 64 -2.95 -13.02 -5.72
CA PHE A 64 -2.11 -12.29 -4.77
C PHE A 64 -2.81 -12.23 -3.43
N TRP A 65 -2.05 -12.39 -2.36
CA TRP A 65 -2.54 -12.25 -1.01
C TRP A 65 -1.72 -11.22 -0.26
N GLU A 66 -2.37 -10.46 0.58
CA GLU A 66 -1.69 -9.58 1.50
C GLU A 66 -2.41 -9.52 2.84
N CYS A 67 -1.62 -9.30 3.89
CA CYS A 67 -2.09 -8.82 5.17
C CYS A 67 -1.28 -7.58 5.54
N ARG A 68 -1.44 -7.12 6.78
CA ARG A 68 -0.66 -6.02 7.31
C ARG A 68 0.83 -6.35 7.46
N GLU A 69 1.17 -7.63 7.64
CA GLU A 69 2.51 -8.12 7.99
C GLU A 69 3.32 -8.61 6.80
N ALA A 70 2.65 -9.05 5.74
CA ALA A 70 3.24 -9.78 4.64
C ALA A 70 2.38 -9.72 3.37
N GLU A 71 3.02 -10.01 2.24
CA GLU A 71 2.39 -10.22 0.94
C GLU A 71 2.89 -11.52 0.34
N ALA A 72 2.08 -12.17 -0.48
CA ALA A 72 2.43 -13.38 -1.20
C ALA A 72 1.73 -13.42 -2.55
N ALA A 73 2.27 -14.20 -3.47
CA ALA A 73 1.66 -14.48 -4.77
C ALA A 73 1.69 -16.00 -5.00
N GLU A 74 0.89 -16.54 -5.92
CA GLU A 74 0.95 -17.98 -6.20
C GLU A 74 2.35 -18.41 -6.69
N THR A 75 3.05 -17.54 -7.43
CA THR A 75 4.44 -17.74 -7.87
C THR A 75 5.48 -17.43 -6.80
N ASN A 76 5.07 -16.82 -5.68
CA ASN A 76 5.92 -16.50 -4.55
C ASN A 76 5.16 -16.66 -3.21
N PRO A 77 4.95 -17.91 -2.75
CA PRO A 77 4.09 -18.19 -1.60
C PRO A 77 4.71 -17.79 -0.26
N PHE A 78 6.03 -17.60 -0.20
CA PHE A 78 6.75 -17.16 1.00
C PHE A 78 6.92 -15.64 1.06
N GLY A 79 6.44 -14.94 0.03
CA GLY A 79 6.37 -13.49 0.00
C GLY A 79 7.71 -12.80 -0.16
N ILE A 80 7.68 -11.48 0.00
CA ILE A 80 8.88 -10.68 0.28
C ILE A 80 8.90 -10.48 1.80
N ILE A 81 9.93 -11.01 2.48
CA ILE A 81 10.08 -10.94 3.93
C ILE A 81 10.26 -9.49 4.39
N LEU A 82 9.61 -9.15 5.52
CA LEU A 82 9.67 -7.92 6.33
C LEU A 82 10.87 -6.99 6.05
N GLY A 83 10.57 -5.74 5.66
CA GLY A 83 11.55 -4.66 5.49
C GLY A 83 11.48 -3.99 4.11
N GLN A 84 10.83 -4.62 3.12
CA GLN A 84 10.45 -3.97 1.87
C GLN A 84 8.99 -3.50 1.96
N PRO A 85 8.67 -2.31 1.41
CA PRO A 85 7.31 -1.83 1.40
C PRO A 85 6.42 -2.77 0.56
N GLY A 86 5.53 -3.50 1.25
CA GLY A 86 4.51 -4.35 0.62
C GLY A 86 3.40 -3.56 -0.08
N LEU A 87 2.48 -4.27 -0.73
CA LEU A 87 1.34 -3.73 -1.48
C LEU A 87 0.45 -2.86 -0.57
N LYS A 88 0.31 -3.20 0.72
CA LYS A 88 -0.33 -2.37 1.75
C LYS A 88 0.55 -1.33 2.40
N SER A 89 1.87 -1.46 2.40
CA SER A 89 2.73 -0.48 3.09
C SER A 89 2.69 0.91 2.45
N ARG A 90 2.10 1.02 1.25
CA ARG A 90 1.81 2.30 0.58
C ARG A 90 0.64 3.05 1.23
N TYR A 91 -0.11 2.35 2.07
CA TYR A 91 -1.40 2.74 2.63
C TYR A 91 -1.39 2.65 4.16
N GLU A 92 -0.79 1.61 4.73
CA GLU A 92 -0.62 1.46 6.17
C GLU A 92 0.75 1.99 6.63
N ASP A 93 0.73 2.71 7.74
CA ASP A 93 1.93 3.18 8.41
C ASP A 93 2.77 1.97 8.86
N VAL A 94 3.93 1.80 8.23
CA VAL A 94 4.94 0.77 8.57
C VAL A 94 5.43 0.92 10.03
N ARG A 95 5.09 2.02 10.72
CA ARG A 95 5.45 2.27 12.12
C ARG A 95 4.86 1.28 13.11
N ASP A 96 3.70 0.67 12.84
CA ASP A 96 3.15 -0.38 13.71
C ASP A 96 4.03 -1.65 13.72
N TYR A 97 4.82 -1.86 12.66
CA TYR A 97 5.76 -3.00 12.57
C TYR A 97 7.13 -2.72 13.18
N VAL A 98 7.53 -1.46 13.30
CA VAL A 98 8.91 -1.08 13.66
C VAL A 98 9.00 -0.40 15.04
N GLY A 99 7.89 -0.26 15.77
CA GLY A 99 7.89 0.21 17.16
C GLY A 99 8.48 1.61 17.34
N LYS A 100 8.53 2.43 16.27
CA LYS A 100 9.01 3.81 16.34
C LYS A 100 7.87 4.72 16.76
N LYS A 101 7.71 4.91 18.08
CA LYS A 101 7.03 6.09 18.62
C LYS A 101 7.80 7.33 18.14
N SER A 102 7.22 8.09 17.23
CA SER A 102 7.76 9.39 16.85
C SER A 102 7.02 10.51 17.55
N LEU A 103 7.78 11.50 17.98
CA LEU A 103 7.34 12.65 18.75
C LEU A 103 6.53 13.59 17.84
N ALA A 104 5.29 13.85 18.23
CA ALA A 104 4.48 14.92 17.64
C ALA A 104 5.25 16.25 17.69
N GLY A 105 5.65 16.81 16.55
CA GLY A 105 6.46 18.04 16.61
C GLY A 105 6.93 18.67 15.31
N THR A 106 6.08 18.79 14.28
CA THR A 106 6.08 19.82 13.20
C THR A 106 5.37 19.30 11.93
N CYS A 107 4.93 20.20 11.04
CA CYS A 107 4.34 19.84 9.74
C CYS A 107 5.39 19.50 8.65
N GLY A 108 6.68 19.75 8.92
CA GLY A 108 7.76 19.60 7.95
C GLY A 108 8.79 18.48 8.18
N GLY A 109 8.76 17.78 9.33
CA GLY A 109 9.83 16.84 9.71
C GLY A 109 9.41 15.38 9.98
N GLU A 110 8.12 15.06 9.90
CA GLU A 110 7.58 13.75 10.27
C GLU A 110 7.04 12.99 9.03
N PRO A 111 7.09 11.64 9.00
CA PRO A 111 6.46 10.78 8.01
C PRO A 111 4.96 11.05 7.76
N GLY A 112 4.19 11.38 8.81
CA GLY A 112 2.73 11.57 8.72
C GLY A 112 2.30 12.57 7.64
N PRO A 113 2.90 13.78 7.54
CA PRO A 113 2.68 14.68 6.42
C PRO A 113 2.88 14.07 5.03
N VAL A 114 3.95 13.31 4.80
CA VAL A 114 4.22 12.70 3.50
C VAL A 114 3.17 11.63 3.17
N GLU A 115 2.78 10.83 4.17
CA GLU A 115 1.76 9.78 4.05
C GLU A 115 0.37 10.35 3.76
N PHE A 116 -0.04 11.41 4.46
CA PHE A 116 -1.31 12.09 4.20
C PHE A 116 -1.43 12.55 2.74
N TYR A 117 -0.40 13.23 2.22
CA TYR A 117 -0.42 13.70 0.84
C TYR A 117 -0.35 12.55 -0.16
N HIS A 118 0.35 11.46 0.16
CA HIS A 118 0.33 10.25 -0.66
C HIS A 118 -1.09 9.69 -0.79
N LEU A 119 -1.84 9.57 0.31
CA LEU A 119 -3.23 9.11 0.28
C LEU A 119 -4.14 10.05 -0.51
N VAL A 120 -4.03 11.36 -0.33
CA VAL A 120 -4.81 12.34 -1.08
C VAL A 120 -4.50 12.24 -2.59
N ASN A 121 -3.22 12.11 -2.96
CA ASN A 121 -2.79 12.02 -4.35
C ASN A 121 -3.26 10.73 -5.01
N GLU A 122 -3.05 9.58 -4.37
CA GLU A 122 -3.50 8.28 -4.89
C GLU A 122 -5.02 8.25 -5.08
N TYR A 123 -5.78 8.76 -4.11
CA TYR A 123 -7.23 8.82 -4.24
C TYR A 123 -7.69 9.79 -5.33
N SER A 124 -6.96 10.90 -5.51
CA SER A 124 -7.26 11.88 -6.56
C SER A 124 -6.99 11.35 -7.96
N LYS A 125 -5.99 10.48 -8.15
CA LYS A 125 -5.76 9.78 -9.43
C LYS A 125 -6.93 8.89 -9.85
N CYS A 126 -7.72 8.41 -8.89
CA CYS A 126 -8.93 7.64 -9.18
C CYS A 126 -10.13 8.50 -9.64
N ALA A 127 -10.03 9.84 -9.57
CA ALA A 127 -11.15 10.74 -9.84
C ALA A 127 -11.79 10.55 -11.23
N PRO A 128 -11.04 10.34 -12.34
CA PRO A 128 -11.63 10.13 -13.67
C PRO A 128 -12.52 8.88 -13.76
N ASN A 129 -12.35 7.91 -12.85
CA ASN A 129 -13.07 6.64 -12.83
C ASN A 129 -14.07 6.55 -11.67
N LEU A 130 -14.46 7.69 -11.09
CA LEU A 130 -15.52 7.76 -10.10
C LEU A 130 -16.88 7.53 -10.76
N SER A 131 -17.58 6.48 -10.34
CA SER A 131 -18.96 6.24 -10.77
C SER A 131 -19.90 7.36 -10.30
N PHE A 132 -19.67 7.88 -9.09
CA PHE A 132 -20.43 8.98 -8.50
C PHE A 132 -19.47 10.01 -7.93
N HIS A 133 -19.27 11.11 -8.66
CA HIS A 133 -18.35 12.18 -8.28
C HIS A 133 -18.78 12.89 -6.98
N SER A 134 -20.09 12.93 -6.70
CA SER A 134 -20.66 13.44 -5.44
C SER A 134 -20.09 12.74 -4.20
N ASP A 135 -19.73 11.47 -4.33
CA ASP A 135 -19.36 10.62 -3.20
C ASP A 135 -17.85 10.67 -2.93
N LYS A 136 -17.08 11.40 -3.76
CA LYS A 136 -15.61 11.49 -3.66
C LYS A 136 -15.16 11.78 -2.23
N LEU A 137 -15.70 12.84 -1.64
CA LEU A 137 -15.33 13.30 -0.30
C LEU A 137 -15.88 12.37 0.80
N ILE A 138 -17.07 11.81 0.60
CA ILE A 138 -17.69 10.90 1.58
C ILE A 138 -16.88 9.61 1.68
N ALA A 139 -16.53 9.00 0.55
CA ALA A 139 -15.71 7.78 0.53
C ALA A 139 -14.29 8.05 1.04
N PHE A 140 -13.69 9.19 0.71
CA PHE A 140 -12.40 9.59 1.26
C PHE A 140 -12.45 9.87 2.77
N SER A 141 -13.59 10.34 3.30
CA SER A 141 -13.74 10.61 4.73
C SER A 141 -13.53 9.37 5.61
N ALA A 142 -13.82 8.18 5.10
CA ALA A 142 -13.56 6.93 5.82
C ALA A 142 -12.04 6.68 5.97
N ILE A 143 -11.27 6.91 4.91
CA ILE A 143 -9.81 6.83 4.92
C ILE A 143 -9.25 7.87 5.91
N LEU A 144 -9.75 9.10 5.87
CA LEU A 144 -9.31 10.16 6.78
C LEU A 144 -9.64 9.89 8.25
N LYS A 145 -10.79 9.29 8.55
CA LYS A 145 -11.15 8.87 9.92
C LYS A 145 -10.20 7.80 10.44
N HIS A 146 -9.84 6.83 9.60
CA HIS A 146 -8.87 5.80 9.98
C HIS A 146 -7.48 6.41 10.20
N TYR A 147 -7.00 7.22 9.26
CA TYR A 147 -5.74 7.97 9.38
C TYR A 147 -5.71 8.81 10.67
N SER A 148 -6.77 9.56 10.95
CA SER A 148 -6.91 10.37 12.17
C SER A 148 -6.74 9.54 13.45
N THR A 149 -7.31 8.33 13.45
CA THR A 149 -7.22 7.40 14.59
C THR A 149 -5.80 6.83 14.74
N VAL A 150 -5.17 6.43 13.63
CA VAL A 150 -3.82 5.81 13.63
C VAL A 150 -2.74 6.81 14.03
N HIS A 151 -2.84 8.04 13.54
CA HIS A 151 -1.81 9.07 13.74
C HIS A 151 -2.12 10.06 14.87
N ASP A 152 -3.20 9.85 15.63
CA ASP A 152 -3.70 10.77 16.66
C ASP A 152 -3.77 12.22 16.13
N GLU A 153 -4.33 12.37 14.92
CA GLU A 153 -4.34 13.62 14.16
C GLU A 153 -5.75 14.19 14.12
N GLU A 154 -5.91 15.47 14.50
CA GLU A 154 -7.20 16.12 14.49
C GLU A 154 -7.56 16.62 13.08
N MET A 155 -8.65 16.10 12.51
CA MET A 155 -9.12 16.46 11.18
C MET A 155 -10.20 17.56 11.21
N VAL A 156 -10.07 18.56 10.34
CA VAL A 156 -11.04 19.64 10.12
C VAL A 156 -11.29 19.77 8.62
N ALA A 157 -12.54 19.59 8.18
CA ALA A 157 -12.93 19.70 6.76
C ALA A 157 -12.05 18.89 5.79
N GLY A 158 -11.53 17.75 6.23
CA GLY A 158 -10.65 16.88 5.44
C GLY A 158 -9.16 17.24 5.47
N MET A 159 -8.77 18.23 6.26
CA MET A 159 -7.40 18.70 6.45
C MET A 159 -6.96 18.50 7.91
N ARG A 160 -5.66 18.54 8.17
CA ARG A 160 -5.12 18.33 9.52
C ARG A 160 -5.08 19.66 10.24
N ARG A 161 -5.73 19.78 11.40
CA ARG A 161 -5.86 21.06 12.13
C ARG A 161 -4.51 21.71 12.38
N ARG A 162 -3.52 20.92 12.77
CA ARG A 162 -2.18 21.43 13.08
C ARG A 162 -1.39 21.91 11.86
N CYS A 163 -1.73 21.43 10.67
CA CYS A 163 -1.07 21.77 9.39
C CYS A 163 -2.02 22.49 8.44
N LEU A 164 -3.05 23.16 8.98
CA LEU A 164 -4.10 23.77 8.17
C LEU A 164 -3.56 24.82 7.19
N GLU A 165 -2.55 25.61 7.60
CA GLU A 165 -1.91 26.60 6.72
C GLU A 165 -1.22 25.92 5.52
N ASP A 166 -0.49 24.83 5.75
CA ASP A 166 0.18 24.05 4.70
C ASP A 166 -0.83 23.34 3.79
N ASP A 167 -1.88 22.74 4.39
CA ASP A 167 -2.92 22.00 3.66
C ASP A 167 -3.74 22.96 2.78
N LEU A 168 -4.03 24.18 3.26
CA LEU A 168 -4.71 25.23 2.49
C LEU A 168 -3.83 25.78 1.36
N GLY A 169 -2.52 25.94 1.60
CA GLY A 169 -1.56 26.41 0.59
C GLY A 169 -1.32 25.43 -0.55
N ARG A 170 -1.80 24.19 -0.43
CA ARG A 170 -1.62 23.11 -1.42
C ARG A 170 -2.86 22.80 -2.25
N PHE A 171 -3.91 23.64 -2.19
CA PHE A 171 -5.07 23.48 -3.06
C PHE A 171 -4.65 23.51 -4.53
N VAL A 172 -4.83 22.38 -5.20
CA VAL A 172 -4.80 22.28 -6.66
C VAL A 172 -6.17 22.71 -7.15
N GLU A 173 -6.23 23.71 -8.03
CA GLU A 173 -7.45 24.10 -8.74
C GLU A 173 -8.09 22.84 -9.33
N VAL A 174 -9.33 22.54 -8.89
CA VAL A 174 -10.18 21.61 -9.61
C VAL A 174 -10.67 22.38 -10.82
N GLY A 175 -9.88 22.34 -11.90
CA GLY A 175 -10.31 22.79 -13.21
C GLY A 175 -11.60 22.07 -13.58
N TYR A 176 -12.67 22.84 -13.70
CA TYR A 176 -13.85 22.41 -14.44
C TYR A 176 -13.54 22.66 -15.92
N ASP A 177 -13.40 21.59 -16.69
CA ASP A 177 -13.66 21.58 -18.14
C ASP A 177 -15.01 20.89 -18.39
#